data_AF-Q8X4S7-F1
#
_entry.id   AF-Q8X4S7-F1
#
_cell.length_a   1.000
_cell.length_b   1.000
_cell.length_c   1.000
_cell.angle_alpha   90.00
_cell.angle_beta   90.00
_cell.angle_gamma   90.00
#
_symmetry.space_group_name_H-M   'P 1'
#
loop_
_entity.id
_entity.type
_entity.pdbx_description
1 polymer ?
#
loop_
_entity_poly.entity_id
_entity_poly.type
_entity_poly.pdbx_seq_one_letter_code
_entity_poly.pdbx_strand_id
1 'polypeptide(L)' 'MHKASPVELRTSIEMAHSLAQIGVRFVPIPVETDEEFHTLATSLSQKLEMMVAKAEADERDLV' A
#
# COMPACT_ATOMS: atom_id res chain seq x y z
N MET A 1 -5.49 -19.34 8.48
CA MET A 1 -5.09 -17.93 8.68
C MET A 1 -4.12 -17.84 9.83
N HIS A 2 -2.90 -17.34 9.59
CA HIS A 2 -2.03 -16.87 10.67
C HIS A 2 -2.66 -15.61 11.28
N LYS A 3 -2.74 -15.54 12.61
CA LYS A 3 -3.25 -14.34 13.31
C LYS A 3 -2.07 -13.45 13.67
N ALA A 4 -2.16 -12.16 13.33
CA ALA A 4 -1.17 -11.17 13.73
C ALA A 4 -1.16 -11.00 15.27
N SER A 5 0.03 -10.86 15.85
CA SER A 5 0.24 -10.52 17.24
C SER A 5 -0.15 -9.06 17.54
N PRO A 6 -0.40 -8.69 18.81
CA PRO A 6 -0.70 -7.31 19.19
C PRO A 6 0.37 -6.29 18.80
N VAL A 7 1.64 -6.72 18.67
CA VAL A 7 2.73 -5.85 18.23
C VAL A 7 2.61 -5.59 16.73
N GLU A 8 2.47 -6.65 15.93
CA GLU A 8 2.31 -6.55 14.46
C GLU A 8 1.07 -5.72 14.08
N LEU A 9 -0.03 -5.84 14.83
CA LEU A 9 -1.22 -5.02 14.63
C LEU A 9 -0.97 -3.52 14.85
N ARG A 10 -0.25 -3.14 15.93
CA ARG A 10 0.07 -1.73 16.18
C ARG A 10 0.95 -1.16 15.08
N THR A 11 2.00 -1.88 14.69
CA THR A 11 2.88 -1.47 13.57
C THR A 11 2.08 -1.28 12.28
N SER A 12 1.12 -2.17 12.00
CA SER A 12 0.26 -2.05 10.82
C SER A 12 -0.63 -0.81 10.84
N ILE A 13 -1.18 -0.46 12.02
CA ILE A 13 -2.01 0.74 12.19
C ILE A 13 -1.18 2.02 12.01
N GLU A 14 0.03 2.05 12.58
CA GLU A 14 0.93 3.19 12.44
C GLU A 14 1.31 3.42 10.96
N MET A 15 1.68 2.36 10.24
CA MET A 15 1.95 2.44 8.81
C MET A 15 0.74 2.91 8.01
N ALA A 16 -0.45 2.37 8.29
CA ALA A 16 -1.69 2.80 7.62
C ALA A 16 -1.99 4.28 7.87
N HIS A 17 -1.73 4.77 9.08
CA HIS A 17 -1.91 6.19 9.41
C HIS A 17 -0.92 7.08 8.65
N SER A 18 0.36 6.72 8.60
CA SER A 18 1.36 7.45 7.83
C SER A 18 1.01 7.53 6.35
N LEU A 19 0.52 6.42 5.77
CA LEU A 19 0.07 6.39 4.37
C LEU A 19 -1.15 7.30 4.16
N ALA A 20 -2.12 7.27 5.07
CA ALA A 20 -3.29 8.13 4.98
C ALA A 20 -2.95 9.63 5.09
N GLN A 21 -1.95 10.01 5.90
CA GLN A 21 -1.49 11.39 6.07
C GLN A 21 -0.92 11.97 4.77
N ILE A 22 -0.27 11.14 3.95
CA ILE A 22 0.24 11.53 2.62
C ILE A 22 -0.79 11.30 1.51
N GLY A 23 -2.06 11.08 1.85
CA GLY A 23 -3.16 10.89 0.90
C GLY A 23 -3.24 9.51 0.25
N VAL A 24 -2.41 8.56 0.66
CA VAL A 24 -2.44 7.18 0.13
C VAL A 24 -3.43 6.35 0.95
N ARG A 25 -4.52 5.90 0.31
CA ARG A 25 -5.58 5.10 0.96
C ARG A 25 -5.65 3.70 0.34
N PHE A 26 -5.77 2.69 1.19
CA PHE A 26 -5.90 1.28 0.79
C PHE A 26 -7.27 0.74 1.21
N VAL A 27 -7.74 -0.28 0.49
CA VAL A 27 -8.91 -1.09 0.85
C VAL A 27 -8.49 -2.56 0.94
N PRO A 28 -8.93 -3.31 1.96
CA PRO A 28 -8.71 -4.75 1.99
C PRO A 28 -9.56 -5.44 0.91
N ILE A 29 -8.94 -6.35 0.16
CA ILE A 29 -9.60 -7.20 -0.84
C ILE A 29 -9.41 -8.65 -0.38
N PRO A 30 -10.48 -9.42 -0.15
CA PRO A 30 -10.35 -10.84 0.18
C PRO A 30 -9.88 -11.62 -1.06
N VAL A 31 -9.08 -12.66 -0.84
CA VAL A 31 -8.58 -13.55 -1.88
C VAL A 31 -8.83 -15.00 -1.47
N GLU A 32 -9.15 -15.84 -2.45
CA GLU A 32 -9.44 -17.26 -2.25
C GLU A 32 -8.24 -18.16 -2.55
N THR A 33 -7.29 -17.68 -3.37
CA THR A 33 -6.11 -18.44 -3.80
C THR A 33 -4.82 -17.64 -3.68
N ASP A 34 -3.70 -18.36 -3.57
CA ASP A 34 -2.37 -17.73 -3.56
C ASP A 34 -2.08 -17.01 -4.88
N GLU A 35 -2.53 -17.55 -6.03
CA GLU A 35 -2.33 -16.91 -7.33
C GLU A 35 -3.04 -15.56 -7.42
N GLU A 36 -4.27 -15.47 -6.91
CA GLU A 36 -5.01 -14.21 -6.80
C GLU A 36 -4.28 -13.21 -5.90
N PHE A 37 -3.76 -13.67 -4.76
CA PHE A 37 -2.95 -12.83 -3.87
C PHE A 37 -1.72 -12.27 -4.58
N HIS A 38 -0.93 -13.11 -5.25
CA HIS A 38 0.28 -12.67 -5.95
C HIS A 38 -0.04 -11.67 -7.06
N THR A 39 -1.11 -11.91 -7.82
CA THR A 39 -1.57 -10.99 -8.87
C THR A 39 -1.95 -9.62 -8.30
N LEU A 40 -2.74 -9.59 -7.23
CA LEU A 40 -3.15 -8.34 -6.59
C LEU A 40 -1.96 -7.62 -5.94
N ALA A 41 -1.02 -8.36 -5.33
CA ALA A 41 0.20 -7.81 -4.76
C ALA A 41 1.08 -7.16 -5.83
N THR A 42 1.28 -7.82 -6.98
CA THR A 42 2.03 -7.25 -8.12
C THR A 42 1.36 -5.99 -8.66
N SER A 43 0.02 -6.02 -8.84
CA SER A 43 -0.73 -4.85 -9.30
C SER A 43 -0.64 -3.68 -8.32
N LEU A 44 -0.68 -3.96 -7.02
CA LEU A 44 -0.51 -2.95 -5.98
C LEU A 44 0.87 -2.29 -6.06
N SER A 45 1.95 -3.09 -6.14
CA SER A 45 3.32 -2.58 -6.23
C SER A 45 3.50 -1.67 -7.44
N GLN A 46 3.04 -2.09 -8.62
CA GLN A 46 3.09 -1.28 -9.83
C GLN A 46 2.32 0.05 -9.68
N LYS A 47 1.16 0.02 -9.03
CA LYS A 47 0.37 1.24 -8.77
C LYS A 47 1.13 2.21 -7.86
N LEU A 48 1.79 1.71 -6.82
CA LEU A 48 2.58 2.55 -5.92
C LEU A 48 3.78 3.17 -6.65
N GLU A 49 4.48 2.40 -7.48
CA GLU A 49 5.59 2.92 -8.31
C GLU A 49 5.13 4.06 -9.22
N MET A 50 3.98 3.92 -9.89
CA MET A 50 3.40 4.99 -10.70
C MET A 50 3.03 6.24 -9.88
N MET A 51 2.51 6.05 -8.66
CA MET A 51 2.18 7.16 -7.77
C MET A 51 3.43 7.91 -7.33
N VAL A 52 4.53 7.20 -7.04
CA VAL A 52 5.83 7.80 -6.74
C VAL A 52 6.35 8.59 -7.93
N ALA A 53 6.40 7.96 -9.12
CA ALA A 53 6.89 8.62 -10.33
C ALA A 53 6.09 9.88 -10.67
N LYS A 54 4.76 9.85 -10.47
CA LYS A 54 3.91 11.03 -10.65
C LYS A 54 4.24 12.13 -9.65
N ALA A 55 4.34 11.80 -8.36
CA ALA A 55 4.65 12.78 -7.33
C ALA A 55 6.02 13.45 -7.56
N GLU A 56 7.04 12.67 -7.95
CA GLU A 56 8.36 13.20 -8.29
C GLU A 56 8.34 14.10 -9.54
N ALA A 57 7.51 13.78 -10.54
CA ALA A 57 7.36 14.63 -11.72
C ALA A 57 6.65 15.95 -11.36
N ASP A 58 5.57 15.88 -10.59
CA ASP A 58 4.82 17.05 -10.14
C ASP A 58 5.72 18.00 -9.31
N GLU A 59 6.65 17.47 -8.49
CA GLU A 59 7.63 18.29 -7.76
C GLU A 59 8.65 18.97 -8.68
N ARG A 60 9.09 18.30 -9.76
CA ARG A 60 10.05 18.87 -10.73
C ARG A 60 9.46 20.00 -11.55
N ASP A 61 8.17 19.95 -11.87
CA ASP A 61 7.47 20.99 -12.63
C ASP A 61 7.20 22.26 -11.80
N LEU A 62 7.36 22.20 -10.47
CA LEU A 62 7.19 23.33 -9.54
C LEU A 62 8.50 24.10 -9.27
N VAL A 63 9.65 23.62 -9.76
CA VAL A 63 11.00 24.19 -9.56
C VAL A 63 11.48 24.90 -10.83
#